data_AF-A0A7V4U3A8-F1
#
_entry.id   AF-A0A7V4U3A8-F1
#
_cell.length_a   1.000
_cell.length_b   1.000
_cell.length_c   1.000
_cell.angle_alpha   90.00
_cell.angle_beta   90.00
_cell.angle_gamma   90.00
#
_symmetry.space_group_name_H-M   'P 1'
#
loop_
_entity.id
_entity.type
_entity.pdbx_description
1 polymer ?
#
loop_
_entity_poly.entity_id
_entity_poly.type
_entity_poly.pdbx_seq_one_letter_code
_entity_poly.pdbx_strand_id
1 'polypeptide(L)' 'MQKKEEAMCPLFPDVVCPQGDEAAEACDVRMHADYDPMTDFRDYAFMNCAVRRAREQEEGKQLG' A
#
# COMPACT_ATOMS: atom_id res chain seq x y z
N MET A 1 3.35 -25.37 5.06
CA MET A 1 3.44 -23.98 4.59
C MET A 1 2.03 -23.42 4.59
N GLN A 2 1.70 -22.52 5.53
CA GLN A 2 0.40 -21.83 5.54
C GLN A 2 0.41 -20.85 4.37
N LYS A 3 -0.51 -21.02 3.41
CA LYS A 3 -0.77 -19.97 2.42
C LYS A 3 -1.29 -18.76 3.20
N LYS A 4 -0.52 -17.66 3.25
CA LYS A 4 -1.07 -16.37 3.66
C LYS A 4 -2.24 -16.11 2.71
N GLU A 5 -3.44 -15.98 3.25
CA GLU A 5 -4.58 -15.51 2.45
C GLU A 5 -4.21 -14.12 1.94
N GLU A 6 -4.01 -14.01 0.63
CA GLU A 6 -3.78 -12.73 -0.03
C GLU A 6 -5.06 -11.92 0.10
N ALA A 7 -5.02 -10.83 0.87
CA ALA A 7 -6.19 -9.99 1.05
C ALA A 7 -6.52 -9.33 -0.30
N MET A 8 -7.71 -9.59 -0.81
CA MET A 8 -8.21 -8.97 -2.04
C MET A 8 -8.57 -7.51 -1.77
N CYS A 9 -8.24 -6.63 -2.70
CA CYS A 9 -8.47 -5.22 -2.50
C CYS A 9 -9.94 -4.83 -2.68
N PRO A 10 -10.56 -4.18 -1.68
CA PRO A 10 -11.99 -3.88 -1.74
C PRO A 10 -12.33 -2.92 -2.87
N LEU A 11 -11.36 -2.11 -3.32
CA LEU A 11 -11.49 -1.20 -4.47
C LEU A 11 -11.11 -1.86 -5.81
N PHE A 12 -10.33 -2.95 -5.77
CA PHE A 12 -9.83 -3.66 -6.94
C PHE A 12 -10.00 -5.16 -6.74
N PRO A 13 -11.19 -5.70 -7.04
CA PRO A 13 -11.53 -7.09 -6.72
C PRO A 13 -10.69 -8.12 -7.50
N ASP A 14 -9.98 -7.70 -8.55
CA ASP A 14 -9.08 -8.55 -9.34
C ASP A 14 -7.59 -8.33 -8.98
N VAL A 15 -7.30 -7.53 -7.96
CA VAL A 15 -5.95 -7.14 -7.56
C VAL A 15 -5.69 -7.57 -6.12
N VAL A 16 -4.55 -8.21 -5.92
CA VAL A 16 -4.02 -8.50 -4.59
C VAL A 16 -3.63 -7.19 -3.92
N CYS A 17 -4.13 -6.94 -2.71
CA CYS A 17 -3.73 -5.73 -2.00
C CYS A 17 -2.22 -5.70 -1.77
N PRO A 18 -1.58 -4.55 -2.04
CA PRO A 18 -0.21 -4.35 -1.59
C PRO A 18 -0.17 -4.39 -0.05
N GLN A 19 0.83 -5.07 0.52
CA GLN A 19 0.99 -5.27 1.96
C GLN A 19 2.46 -5.18 2.37
N GLY A 20 2.70 -4.84 3.63
CA GLY A 20 4.03 -4.82 4.22
C GLY A 20 4.88 -3.61 3.83
N ASP A 21 6.16 -3.69 4.16
CA ASP A 21 7.08 -2.54 4.13
C ASP A 21 7.38 -2.06 2.73
N GLU A 22 7.55 -2.98 1.78
CA GLU A 22 7.78 -2.65 0.37
C GLU A 22 6.61 -1.85 -0.22
N ALA A 23 5.38 -2.25 0.10
CA ALA A 23 4.17 -1.53 -0.29
C ALA A 23 4.09 -0.14 0.38
N ALA A 24 4.48 -0.04 1.65
CA ALA A 24 4.51 1.23 2.37
C ALA A 24 5.54 2.20 1.77
N GLU A 25 6.75 1.74 1.46
CA GLU A 25 7.82 2.54 0.84
C GLU A 25 7.47 2.96 -0.59
N ALA A 26 6.72 2.13 -1.32
CA ALA A 26 6.24 2.44 -2.65
C ALA A 26 5.30 3.66 -2.69
N CYS A 27 4.74 4.09 -1.56
CA CYS A 27 4.01 5.37 -1.45
C CYS A 27 4.96 6.55 -1.74
N ASP A 28 6.13 6.59 -1.10
CA ASP A 28 7.05 7.72 -1.25
C ASP A 28 7.62 7.78 -2.66
N VAL A 29 7.98 6.64 -3.23
CA VAL A 29 8.49 6.59 -4.61
C VAL A 29 7.45 7.15 -5.60
N ARG A 30 6.18 6.74 -5.45
CA ARG A 30 5.10 7.20 -6.35
C ARG A 30 4.70 8.65 -6.13
N MET A 31 4.70 9.14 -4.89
CA MET A 31 4.39 10.54 -4.60
C MET A 31 5.44 11.53 -5.10
N HIS A 32 6.69 11.08 -5.24
CA HIS A 32 7.80 11.89 -5.77
C HIS A 32 8.11 11.63 -7.24
N ALA A 33 7.41 10.69 -7.89
CA ALA A 33 7.53 10.45 -9.32
C ALA A 33 6.67 11.44 -10.13
N ASP A 34 7.08 11.71 -11.36
CA ASP A 34 6.24 12.44 -12.31
C ASP A 34 4.98 11.62 -12.61
N TYR A 35 3.81 12.18 -12.30
CA TYR A 35 2.53 11.51 -12.49
C TYR A 35 2.25 11.27 -13.98
N ASP A 36 2.20 10.00 -14.39
CA ASP A 36 1.71 9.58 -15.70
C ASP A 36 0.36 8.85 -15.53
N PRO A 37 -0.78 9.44 -15.95
CA PRO A 37 -2.09 8.81 -15.82
C PRO A 37 -2.27 7.52 -16.63
N MET A 38 -1.39 7.24 -17.60
CA MET A 38 -1.44 6.01 -18.41
C MET A 38 -0.74 4.83 -17.73
N THR A 39 0.24 5.11 -16.87
CA THR A 39 1.04 4.06 -16.20
C THR A 39 0.90 4.06 -14.69
N ASP A 40 0.43 5.15 -14.09
CA ASP A 40 0.34 5.34 -12.65
C ASP A 40 -1.12 5.59 -12.23
N PHE A 41 -1.80 4.50 -11.89
CA PHE A 41 -3.14 4.58 -11.32
C PHE A 41 -3.02 5.17 -9.91
N ARG A 42 -3.53 6.40 -9.72
CA ARG A 42 -3.54 7.08 -8.41
C ARG A 42 -4.06 6.21 -7.28
N ASP A 43 -4.98 5.31 -7.60
CA ASP A 43 -5.56 4.41 -6.62
C ASP A 43 -4.54 3.43 -6.03
N TYR A 44 -3.54 2.98 -6.81
CA TYR A 44 -2.41 2.22 -6.28
C TYR A 44 -1.50 3.05 -5.38
N ALA A 45 -1.26 4.31 -5.74
CA ALA A 45 -0.52 5.23 -4.86
C ALA A 45 -1.26 5.44 -3.53
N PHE A 46 -2.58 5.66 -3.57
CA PHE A 46 -3.40 5.79 -2.37
C PHE A 46 -3.40 4.52 -1.51
N MET A 47 -3.44 3.34 -2.11
CA MET A 47 -3.34 2.07 -1.38
C MET A 47 -2.00 1.92 -0.67
N ASN A 48 -0.88 2.14 -1.36
CA ASN A 48 0.46 2.09 -0.76
C ASN A 48 0.59 3.07 0.40
N CYS A 49 0.07 4.29 0.23
CA CYS A 49 0.08 5.29 1.29
C CYS A 49 -0.83 4.92 2.47
N ALA A 50 -1.95 4.24 2.23
CA ALA A 50 -2.80 3.72 3.30
C ALA A 50 -2.07 2.63 4.12
N VAL A 51 -1.33 1.73 3.45
CA VAL A 51 -0.48 0.72 4.11
C VAL A 51 0.60 1.39 4.96
N ARG A 52 1.27 2.42 4.43
CA ARG A 52 2.26 3.19 5.21
C ARG A 52 1.65 3.81 6.46
N ARG A 53 0.50 4.47 6.34
CA ARG A 53 -0.19 5.09 7.49
C ARG A 53 -0.67 4.06 8.51
N ALA A 54 -1.15 2.90 8.07
CA ALA A 54 -1.54 1.83 8.98
C ALA A 54 -0.33 1.34 9.80
N ARG A 55 0.83 1.18 9.14
CA ARG A 55 2.08 0.83 9.80
C ARG A 55 2.54 1.89 10.80
N GLU A 56 2.56 3.17 10.41
CA GLU A 56 2.90 4.28 11.32
C GLU A 56 2.00 4.28 12.58
N GLN A 57 0.71 3.94 12.45
CA GLN A 57 -0.22 3.83 13.58
C GLN A 57 0.05 2.60 14.45
N GLU A 58 0.44 1.47 13.87
CA GLU A 58 0.81 0.27 14.61
C GLU A 58 2.13 0.47 15.37
N GLU A 59 3.13 1.08 14.75
CA GLU A 59 4.41 1.43 15.38
C GLU A 59 4.22 2.49 16.48
N GLY A 60 3.40 3.51 16.23
CA GLY A 60 3.04 4.53 17.22
C GLY A 60 2.25 3.98 18.42
N LYS A 61 1.46 2.91 18.23
CA LYS A 61 0.75 2.21 19.33
C LYS A 61 1.65 1.27 20.13
N GLN A 62 2.76 0.80 19.57
CA GLN A 62 3.69 -0.09 20.30
C GLN A 62 4.65 0.67 21.24
N LEU A 63 4.74 1.99 21.09
CA LEU A 63 5.63 2.87 21.86
C LEU A 63 4.90 3.73 22.91
N GLY A 64 3.58 3.60 23.05
CA GLY A 64 2.76 4.29 24.05
C GLY A 64 2.13 3.32 25.04
#